data_AF-A0A5F2GA80-F1
#
_entry.id   AF-A0A5F2GA80-F1
#
_cell.length_a   1.000
_cell.length_b   1.000
_cell.length_c   1.000
_cell.angle_alpha   90.00
_cell.angle_beta   90.00
_cell.angle_gamma   90.00
#
_symmetry.space_group_name_H-M   'P 1'
#
loop_
_entity.id
_entity.type
_entity.pdbx_description
1 polymer ?
#
loop_
_entity_poly.entity_id
_entity_poly.type
_entity_poly.pdbx_seq_one_letter_code
_entity_poly.pdbx_strand_id
1 'polypeptide(L)' 'ALLICTEWKSFRAPSFDALKDALTTPVIFDGRNLYDPKVIARYGIEYFSIGRMAA' A
#
# COMPACT_ATOMS: atom_id res chain seq x y z
N ALA A 1 -7.26 -5.69 5.30
CA ALA A 1 -7.06 -4.51 4.43
C ALA A 1 -6.54 -3.33 5.26
N LEU A 2 -5.81 -2.41 4.62
CA LEU A 2 -5.27 -1.17 5.19
C LEU A 2 -5.75 0.04 4.37
N LEU A 3 -6.04 1.16 5.03
CA LEU A 3 -6.42 2.42 4.39
C LEU A 3 -5.48 3.56 4.83
N ILE A 4 -4.90 4.28 3.86
CA ILE A 4 -4.05 5.44 4.10
C ILE A 4 -4.87 6.72 3.87
N CYS A 5 -5.26 7.36 4.97
CA CYS A 5 -6.03 8.62 4.96
C CYS A 5 -5.18 9.87 5.20
N THR A 6 -3.90 9.71 5.57
CA THR A 6 -2.98 10.82 5.89
C THR A 6 -1.56 10.47 5.46
N GLU A 7 -0.78 11.49 5.07
CA GLU A 7 0.53 11.37 4.43
C GLU A 7 1.70 11.55 5.40
N TRP A 8 1.57 11.05 6.63
CA TRP A 8 2.64 11.15 7.63
C TRP A 8 3.94 10.52 7.13
N LYS A 9 5.07 11.19 7.43
CA LYS A 9 6.41 10.76 6.97
C LYS A 9 6.74 9.32 7.37
N SER A 10 6.30 8.88 8.55
CA SER A 10 6.49 7.51 9.05
C SER A 10 5.88 6.44 8.15
N PHE A 11 4.87 6.77 7.34
CA PHE A 11 4.22 5.81 6.46
C PHE A 11 4.93 5.62 5.12
N ARG A 12 5.96 6.41 4.79
CA ARG A 12 6.56 6.39 3.44
C ARG A 12 7.48 5.20 3.14
N ALA A 13 8.00 4.54 4.17
CA ALA A 13 8.91 3.41 4.03
C ALA A 13 8.62 2.31 5.07
N PRO A 14 7.43 1.68 5.04
CA PRO A 14 7.12 0.56 5.91
C PRO A 14 7.86 -0.70 5.43
N SER A 15 7.96 -1.70 6.30
CA SER A 15 8.27 -3.06 5.87
C SER A 15 7.01 -3.68 5.25
N PHE A 16 7.01 -3.87 3.92
CA PHE A 16 5.86 -4.43 3.21
C PHE A 16 5.66 -5.92 3.50
N ASP A 17 6.73 -6.67 3.78
CA ASP A 17 6.63 -8.07 4.22
C ASP A 17 5.88 -8.17 5.56
N ALA A 18 6.28 -7.34 6.53
CA ALA A 18 5.58 -7.29 7.82
C ALA A 18 4.11 -6.84 7.67
N LEU A 19 3.84 -5.95 6.72
CA LEU A 19 2.49 -5.49 6.44
C LEU A 19 1.62 -6.60 5.84
N LYS A 20 2.17 -7.38 4.92
CA LYS A 20 1.50 -8.54 4.33
C LYS A 20 1.15 -9.56 5.39
N ASP A 21 2.09 -9.90 6.27
CA ASP A 21 1.90 -10.89 7.33
C ASP A 21 0.88 -10.43 8.39
N ALA A 22 0.78 -9.13 8.62
CA ALA A 22 -0.17 -8.54 9.58
C ALA A 22 -1.61 -8.46 9.05
N LEU A 23 -1.83 -8.57 7.73
CA LEU A 23 -3.14 -8.41 7.11
C LEU A 23 -3.77 -9.77 6.79
N THR A 24 -5.01 -10.01 7.25
CA THR A 24 -5.79 -11.20 6.86
C THR A 24 -5.99 -11.30 5.34
N THR A 25 -6.13 -10.15 4.68
CA THR A 25 -6.17 -10.04 3.23
C THR A 25 -5.24 -8.90 2.83
N PRO A 26 -4.21 -9.16 2.01
CA PRO A 26 -3.14 -8.22 1.71
C PRO A 26 -3.62 -7.19 0.68
N VAL A 27 -4.44 -6.25 1.14
CA VAL A 27 -5.03 -5.18 0.34
C VAL A 27 -4.75 -3.83 0.98
N ILE A 28 -4.29 -2.87 0.19
CA ILE A 28 -4.06 -1.48 0.59
C ILE A 28 -4.92 -0.55 -0.29
N PHE A 29 -5.64 0.36 0.34
CA PHE A 29 -6.25 1.52 -0.28
C PHE A 29 -5.45 2.77 0.13
N ASP A 30 -4.84 3.44 -0.84
CA ASP A 30 -3.99 4.61 -0.59
C ASP A 30 -4.62 5.89 -1.16
N GLY A 31 -5.29 6.63 -0.28
CA GLY A 31 -5.88 7.93 -0.59
C GLY A 31 -4.85 9.06 -0.76
N ARG A 32 -3.57 8.78 -0.51
CA ARG A 32 -2.46 9.74 -0.52
C ARG A 32 -1.36 9.40 -1.52
N ASN A 33 -1.51 8.29 -2.24
CA ASN A 33 -0.62 7.86 -3.31
C ASN A 33 0.86 7.78 -2.88
N LEU A 34 1.11 7.35 -1.63
CA LEU A 34 2.43 7.27 -0.99
C LEU A 34 3.34 6.23 -1.65
N TYR A 35 2.77 5.14 -2.15
CA TYR A 35 3.54 4.03 -2.71
C TYR A 35 3.45 3.95 -4.23
N ASP A 36 4.48 3.37 -4.84
CA ASP A 36 4.50 2.98 -6.24
C ASP A 36 3.75 1.65 -6.43
N PRO A 37 2.67 1.61 -7.25
CA PRO A 37 1.94 0.37 -7.53
C PRO A 37 2.81 -0.82 -7.92
N LYS A 38 3.88 -0.58 -8.71
CA LYS A 38 4.78 -1.65 -9.18
C LYS A 38 5.63 -2.23 -8.06
N VAL A 39 5.93 -1.43 -7.04
CA VAL A 39 6.68 -1.89 -5.87
C VAL A 39 5.77 -2.76 -5.02
N ILE A 40 4.56 -2.29 -4.70
CA ILE A 40 3.62 -3.02 -3.84
C ILE A 40 3.20 -4.36 -4.44
N ALA A 41 2.97 -4.41 -5.76
CA ALA A 41 2.63 -5.65 -6.47
C ALA A 41 3.68 -6.75 -6.29
N ARG A 42 4.98 -6.40 -6.18
CA ARG A 42 6.07 -7.39 -5.96
C ARG A 42 5.99 -8.06 -4.59
N TYR A 43 5.35 -7.43 -3.61
CA TYR A 43 5.12 -8.02 -2.29
C TYR A 43 3.86 -8.90 -2.24
N GLY A 44 3.10 -8.99 -3.34
CA GLY A 44 1.83 -9.73 -3.39
C GLY A 44 0.73 -9.06 -2.57
N ILE A 45 0.76 -7.73 -2.54
CA ILE A 45 -0.26 -6.89 -1.92
C ILE A 45 -1.05 -6.22 -3.05
N GLU A 46 -2.38 -6.34 -3.00
CA GLU A 46 -3.27 -5.62 -3.90
C GLU A 46 -3.31 -4.14 -3.50
N TYR A 47 -3.09 -3.24 -4.46
CA TYR A 47 -2.89 -1.82 -4.18
C TYR A 47 -3.81 -0.95 -5.03
N PHE A 48 -4.64 -0.17 -4.34
CA PHE A 48 -5.56 0.79 -4.96
C PHE A 48 -5.12 2.21 -4.64
N SER A 49 -4.72 2.94 -5.67
CA SER A 49 -4.33 4.36 -5.58
C SER A 49 -5.32 5.26 -6.30
N ILE A 50 -5.34 6.55 -5.95
CA ILE A 50 -6.24 7.53 -6.55
C ILE A 50 -5.66 8.07 -7.86
N GLY A 51 -6.41 7.93 -8.95
CA GLY A 51 -6.09 8.55 -10.24
C GLY A 51 -4.87 7.96 -10.97
N ARG A 52 -4.43 6.76 -10.59
CA ARG A 52 -3.36 6.02 -11.27
C ARG A 52 -3.91 4.72 -11.85
N MET A 53 -3.36 4.27 -12.98
CA MET A 53 -3.70 2.94 -13.51
C MET A 53 -3.27 1.87 -12.52
N ALA A 54 -4.09 0.83 -12.38
CA ALA A 54 -3.70 -0.38 -11.67
C ALA A 54 -2.45 -0.98 -12.34
N ALA A 55 -1.52 -1.47 -11.52
CA ALA A 55 -0.33 -2.19 -11.97
C ALA A 55 -0.61 -3.68 -12.07
#